data_AF-A0A959S917-F1
#
_entry.id   AF-A0A959S917-F1
#
_cell.length_a   1.000
_cell.length_b   1.000
_cell.length_c   1.000
_cell.angle_alpha   90.00
_cell.angle_beta   90.00
_cell.angle_gamma   90.00
#
_symmetry.space_group_name_H-M   'P 1'
#
loop_
_entity.id
_entity.type
_entity.pdbx_description
1 polymer ?
#
loop_
_entity_poly.entity_id
_entity_poly.type
_entity_poly.pdbx_seq_one_letter_code
_entity_poly.pdbx_strand_id
1 'polypeptide(L)'
;VSGVMLHDFNCGLKAYRKEVVKSIEVFGEMHRYIPFIAKKEGFTRIGEKVVKHHPRKYGKTKFGFDRFINGFLDLLTITFVFRFGRKPMHFFGALGTLMFVLGLGATTWVVGEKAWYSFVLDRPAPRVADSGLFFIALTAMIIGVQLFTMGFVAELVRRYSPERNVYRVKERLGL
;
A
#
# COMPACT_ATOMS: atom_id res chain seq x y z
N VAL A 1 -0.13 -2.09 -14.51
CA VAL A 1 -0.23 -1.43 -13.18
C VAL A 1 -0.22 0.10 -13.29
N SER A 2 0.61 0.73 -14.14
CA SER A 2 0.65 2.20 -14.29
C SER A 2 -0.25 2.80 -15.39
N GLY A 3 -0.56 2.06 -16.45
CA GLY A 3 -1.40 2.56 -17.57
C GLY A 3 -0.74 3.65 -18.43
N VAL A 4 0.57 3.86 -18.25
CA VAL A 4 1.42 4.77 -19.03
C VAL A 4 2.49 3.91 -19.71
N MET A 5 2.58 3.95 -21.03
CA MET A 5 3.62 3.24 -21.78
C MET A 5 4.80 4.17 -21.99
N LEU A 6 5.85 3.99 -21.18
CA LEU A 6 7.15 4.65 -21.32
C LEU A 6 8.24 3.59 -21.17
N HIS A 7 9.30 3.70 -21.97
CA HIS A 7 10.45 2.80 -21.85
C HIS A 7 11.31 3.19 -20.64
N ASP A 8 11.50 4.50 -20.42
CA ASP A 8 12.24 5.00 -19.26
C ASP A 8 11.43 5.97 -18.39
N PHE A 9 10.97 5.50 -17.23
CA PHE A 9 10.31 6.34 -16.21
C PHE A 9 11.30 7.20 -15.40
N ASN A 10 12.57 6.79 -15.33
CA ASN A 10 13.60 7.37 -14.47
C ASN A 10 14.52 8.35 -15.21
N CYS A 11 14.28 8.61 -16.49
CA CYS A 11 15.00 9.64 -17.24
C CYS A 11 14.92 10.98 -16.49
N GLY A 12 16.09 11.61 -16.28
CA GLY A 12 16.19 12.89 -15.55
C GLY A 12 15.70 14.09 -16.35
N LEU A 13 15.56 13.97 -17.68
CA LEU A 13 15.08 15.04 -18.55
C LEU A 13 13.56 14.90 -18.74
N LYS A 14 12.79 15.76 -18.08
CA LYS A 14 11.33 15.76 -18.18
C LYS A 14 10.80 17.16 -18.45
N ALA A 15 9.85 17.28 -19.38
CA ALA A 15 9.22 18.55 -19.73
C ALA A 15 7.70 18.46 -19.49
N TYR A 16 7.16 19.44 -18.76
CA TYR A 16 5.75 19.47 -18.38
C TYR A 16 5.13 20.83 -18.69
N ARG A 17 3.85 20.82 -19.08
CA ARG A 17 3.07 22.06 -19.14
C ARG A 17 2.84 22.59 -17.71
N LYS A 18 2.78 23.91 -17.58
CA LYS A 18 2.52 24.58 -16.28
C LYS A 18 1.27 24.03 -15.58
N GLU A 19 0.22 23.73 -16.34
CA GLU A 19 -1.02 23.13 -15.84
C GLU A 19 -0.80 21.77 -15.16
N VAL A 20 0.10 20.93 -15.67
CA VAL A 20 0.39 19.60 -15.10
C VAL A 20 1.08 19.78 -13.76
N VAL A 21 2.11 20.63 -13.72
CA VAL A 21 2.91 20.87 -12.52
C VAL A 21 2.09 21.53 -11.40
N LYS A 22 1.15 22.42 -11.76
CA LYS A 22 0.23 23.05 -10.80
C LYS A 22 -0.91 22.13 -10.37
N SER A 23 -1.16 21.07 -11.12
CA SER A 23 -2.12 20.05 -10.74
C SER A 23 -1.42 19.05 -9.83
N ILE A 24 -0.43 18.29 -10.26
CA ILE A 24 0.12 17.18 -9.46
C ILE A 24 0.71 17.61 -8.10
N GLU A 25 0.58 16.74 -7.10
CA GLU A 25 1.27 16.86 -5.83
C GLU A 25 2.40 15.83 -5.79
N VAL A 26 3.60 16.26 -5.37
CA VAL A 26 4.80 15.43 -5.35
C VAL A 26 5.38 15.47 -3.95
N PHE A 27 5.41 14.32 -3.28
CA PHE A 27 5.97 14.17 -1.94
C PHE A 27 7.14 13.16 -1.93
N GLY A 28 8.23 13.48 -1.24
CA GLY A 28 9.40 12.61 -1.12
C GLY A 28 9.95 12.12 -2.48
N GLU A 29 10.09 10.80 -2.62
CA GLU A 29 10.63 10.14 -3.82
C GLU A 29 9.61 9.99 -4.97
N MET A 30 8.40 10.57 -4.84
CA MET A 30 7.35 10.53 -5.87
C MET A 30 7.74 11.22 -7.18
N HIS A 31 8.79 12.05 -7.20
CA HIS A 31 9.27 12.76 -8.39
C HIS A 31 9.62 11.81 -9.55
N ARG A 32 9.99 10.56 -9.24
CA ARG A 32 10.26 9.51 -10.24
C ARG A 32 8.98 9.10 -10.97
N TYR A 33 7.84 9.14 -10.28
CA TYR A 33 6.54 8.66 -10.72
C TYR A 33 5.60 9.76 -11.23
N ILE A 34 6.11 10.97 -11.49
CA ILE A 34 5.33 12.08 -12.04
C ILE A 34 4.47 11.68 -13.26
N PRO A 35 4.96 10.91 -14.26
CA PRO A 35 4.11 10.49 -15.37
C PRO A 35 2.89 9.67 -14.94
N PHE A 36 3.05 8.80 -13.94
CA PHE A 36 1.95 8.01 -13.38
C PHE A 36 0.96 8.90 -12.63
N ILE A 37 1.46 9.84 -11.81
CA ILE A 37 0.63 10.80 -11.07
C ILE A 37 -0.17 11.67 -12.05
N ALA A 38 0.48 12.21 -13.08
CA ALA A 38 -0.18 13.00 -14.12
C ALA A 38 -1.29 12.20 -14.82
N LYS A 39 -1.06 10.92 -15.15
CA LYS A 39 -2.10 10.06 -15.72
C LYS A 39 -3.30 9.89 -14.79
N LYS A 40 -3.06 9.73 -13.48
CA LYS A 40 -4.10 9.62 -12.46
C LYS A 40 -4.90 10.91 -12.27
N GLU A 41 -4.27 12.05 -12.47
CA GLU A 41 -4.92 13.38 -12.50
C GLU A 41 -5.67 13.66 -13.80
N GLY A 42 -5.74 12.70 -14.73
CA GLY A 42 -6.52 12.81 -15.97
C GLY A 42 -5.72 13.32 -17.17
N PHE A 43 -4.43 13.60 -17.04
CA PHE A 43 -3.59 13.96 -18.18
C PHE A 43 -3.33 12.74 -19.07
N THR A 44 -3.81 12.78 -20.31
CA THR A 44 -3.70 11.65 -21.25
C THR A 44 -2.50 11.79 -22.19
N ARG A 45 -2.04 13.01 -22.45
CA ARG A 45 -0.96 13.32 -23.39
C ARG A 45 0.42 13.17 -22.75
N ILE A 46 0.85 11.93 -22.57
CA ILE A 46 2.17 11.56 -22.04
C ILE A 46 2.90 10.80 -23.13
N GLY A 47 4.12 11.24 -23.48
CA GLY A 47 4.93 10.62 -24.51
C GLY A 47 6.41 10.66 -24.17
N GLU A 48 7.19 9.91 -24.93
CA GLU A 48 8.64 9.79 -24.80
C GLU A 48 9.30 10.34 -26.07
N LYS A 49 10.43 11.04 -25.89
CA LYS A 49 11.28 11.47 -27.00
C LYS A 49 12.66 10.87 -26.79
N VAL A 50 13.15 10.14 -27.78
CA VAL A 50 14.51 9.61 -27.76
C VAL A 50 15.49 10.77 -27.69
N VAL A 51 16.34 10.74 -26.67
CA VAL A 51 17.41 11.71 -26.44
C VAL A 51 18.76 11.00 -26.37
N LYS A 52 19.81 11.66 -26.85
CA LYS A 52 21.16 11.12 -26.80
C LYS A 52 21.74 11.32 -25.40
N HIS A 53 21.86 10.25 -24.63
CA HIS A 53 22.54 10.28 -23.35
C HIS A 53 24.06 10.14 -23.54
N HIS A 54 24.81 11.04 -22.91
CA HIS A 54 26.26 10.94 -22.85
C HIS A 54 26.69 10.21 -21.57
N PRO A 55 27.73 9.36 -21.63
CA PRO A 55 28.25 8.69 -20.45
C PRO A 55 28.78 9.73 -19.46
N ARG A 56 28.58 9.46 -18.17
CA ARG A 56 29.11 10.29 -17.08
C ARG A 56 30.64 10.32 -17.18
N LYS A 57 31.22 11.51 -17.29
CA LYS A 57 32.68 11.70 -17.36
C LYS A 57 33.38 11.72 -15.99
N TYR A 58 32.67 12.14 -14.93
CA TYR A 58 33.26 12.35 -13.59
C TYR A 58 32.33 11.90 -12.45
N GLY A 59 32.92 11.46 -11.33
CA GLY A 59 32.23 11.08 -10.10
C GLY A 59 31.69 9.65 -10.07
N LYS A 60 31.53 9.08 -8.87
CA LYS A 60 30.97 7.72 -8.68
C LYS A 60 29.45 7.75 -8.58
N THR A 61 28.80 6.66 -9.01
CA THR A 61 27.35 6.52 -8.85
C THR A 61 26.98 6.57 -7.37
N LYS A 62 25.96 7.37 -7.03
CA LYS A 62 25.35 7.37 -5.68
C LYS A 62 24.25 6.32 -5.57
N PHE A 63 24.08 5.49 -6.60
CA PHE A 63 23.05 4.46 -6.68
C PHE A 63 23.65 3.18 -6.11
N GLY A 64 23.44 2.94 -4.82
CA GLY A 64 23.75 1.68 -4.14
C GLY A 64 22.55 0.73 -4.09
N PHE A 65 22.73 -0.42 -3.44
CA PHE A 65 21.66 -1.41 -3.24
C PHE A 65 20.46 -0.83 -2.48
N ASP A 66 20.70 0.12 -1.57
CA ASP A 66 19.67 0.87 -0.85
C ASP A 66 18.65 1.52 -1.78
N ARG A 67 19.06 1.94 -2.98
CA ARG A 67 18.16 2.58 -3.93
C ARG A 67 17.15 1.60 -4.53
N PHE A 68 17.52 0.33 -4.66
CA PHE A 68 16.62 -0.70 -5.17
C PHE A 68 15.52 -0.99 -4.14
N ILE A 69 15.91 -1.17 -2.87
CA ILE A 69 14.97 -1.37 -1.76
C ILE A 69 14.05 -0.15 -1.62
N ASN A 70 14.63 1.05 -1.53
CA ASN A 70 13.86 2.28 -1.38
C ASN A 70 12.92 2.50 -2.57
N GLY A 71 13.38 2.30 -3.81
CA GLY A 71 12.52 2.42 -4.99
C GLY A 71 11.34 1.44 -5.02
N PHE A 72 11.53 0.22 -4.50
CA PHE A 72 10.44 -0.74 -4.34
C PHE A 72 9.44 -0.30 -3.25
N LEU A 73 9.94 0.12 -2.08
CA LEU A 73 9.12 0.62 -0.98
C LEU A 73 8.35 1.90 -1.37
N ASP A 74 8.98 2.79 -2.14
CA ASP A 74 8.38 4.01 -2.71
C ASP A 74 7.20 3.64 -3.62
N LEU A 75 7.39 2.68 -4.52
CA LEU A 75 6.33 2.23 -5.44
C LEU A 75 5.16 1.59 -4.69
N LEU A 76 5.45 0.76 -3.68
CA LEU A 76 4.41 0.19 -2.81
C LEU A 76 3.62 1.30 -2.11
N THR A 77 4.32 2.27 -1.53
CA THR A 77 3.71 3.41 -0.84
C THR A 77 2.81 4.22 -1.77
N ILE A 78 3.31 4.56 -2.96
CA ILE A 78 2.55 5.31 -3.98
C ILE A 78 1.33 4.52 -4.40
N THR A 79 1.51 3.25 -4.76
CA THR A 79 0.40 2.39 -5.19
C THR A 79 -0.65 2.28 -4.09
N PHE A 80 -0.21 2.15 -2.84
CA PHE A 80 -1.07 2.09 -1.68
C PHE A 80 -1.87 3.38 -1.47
N VAL A 81 -1.21 4.54 -1.45
CA VAL A 81 -1.86 5.86 -1.29
C VAL A 81 -2.86 6.12 -2.41
N PHE A 82 -2.48 5.88 -3.67
CA PHE A 82 -3.37 6.12 -4.82
C PHE A 82 -4.55 5.13 -4.89
N ARG A 83 -4.37 3.87 -4.46
CA ARG A 83 -5.42 2.83 -4.54
C ARG A 83 -6.32 2.80 -3.32
N PHE A 84 -5.76 2.94 -2.12
CA PHE A 84 -6.45 2.73 -0.86
C PHE A 84 -6.56 3.98 0.00
N GLY A 85 -5.85 5.07 -0.30
CA GLY A 85 -5.91 6.32 0.47
C GLY A 85 -7.32 6.95 0.55
N ARG A 86 -8.21 6.66 -0.42
CA ARG A 86 -9.61 7.12 -0.38
C ARG A 86 -10.48 6.30 0.58
N LYS A 87 -10.14 5.04 0.84
CA LYS A 87 -10.94 4.07 1.60
C LYS A 87 -10.03 3.06 2.34
N PRO A 88 -9.19 3.51 3.28
CA PRO A 88 -8.21 2.64 3.95
C PRO A 88 -8.85 1.47 4.71
N MET A 89 -10.07 1.67 5.25
CA MET A 89 -10.81 0.62 5.96
C MET A 89 -11.09 -0.61 5.09
N HIS A 90 -11.33 -0.44 3.80
CA HIS A 90 -11.61 -1.58 2.92
C HIS A 90 -10.40 -2.49 2.71
N PHE A 91 -9.18 -1.95 2.82
CA PHE A 91 -7.96 -2.74 2.68
C PHE A 91 -7.61 -3.42 4.01
N PHE A 92 -7.34 -2.60 5.03
CA PHE A 92 -6.87 -3.08 6.32
C PHE A 92 -7.98 -3.79 7.12
N GLY A 93 -9.22 -3.32 7.04
CA GLY A 93 -10.35 -3.95 7.69
C GLY A 93 -10.71 -5.31 7.07
N ALA A 94 -10.70 -5.43 5.73
CA ALA A 94 -10.97 -6.72 5.08
C ALA A 94 -9.89 -7.76 5.40
N LEU A 95 -8.61 -7.36 5.30
CA LEU A 95 -7.49 -8.25 5.62
C LEU A 95 -7.45 -8.60 7.12
N GLY A 96 -7.70 -7.62 7.98
CA GLY A 96 -7.75 -7.81 9.43
C GLY A 96 -8.84 -8.77 9.86
N THR A 97 -10.07 -8.58 9.36
CA THR A 97 -11.20 -9.49 9.62
C THR A 97 -10.92 -10.89 9.09
N LEU A 98 -10.34 -11.02 7.89
CA LEU A 98 -9.98 -12.33 7.33
C LEU A 98 -8.97 -13.06 8.23
N MET A 99 -7.88 -12.40 8.62
CA MET A 99 -6.86 -12.98 9.50
C MET A 99 -7.44 -13.38 10.86
N PHE A 100 -8.33 -12.53 11.42
CA PHE A 100 -9.01 -12.83 12.68
C PHE A 100 -9.92 -14.04 12.57
N VAL A 101 -10.76 -14.13 11.53
CA VAL A 101 -11.67 -15.27 11.32
C VAL A 101 -10.90 -16.58 11.09
N LEU A 102 -9.80 -16.55 10.32
CA LEU A 102 -8.95 -17.71 10.11
C LEU A 102 -8.27 -18.16 11.42
N GLY A 103 -7.74 -17.20 12.20
CA GLY A 103 -7.15 -17.49 13.51
C GLY A 103 -8.18 -18.02 14.51
N LEU A 104 -9.40 -17.47 14.50
CA LEU A 104 -10.49 -17.94 15.36
C LEU A 104 -10.94 -19.35 14.97
N GLY A 105 -11.03 -19.64 13.68
CA GLY A 105 -11.33 -20.98 13.15
C GLY A 105 -10.27 -22.01 13.57
N ALA A 106 -8.99 -21.68 13.39
CA ALA A 106 -7.88 -22.55 13.79
C ALA A 106 -7.82 -22.75 15.31
N THR A 107 -8.11 -21.72 16.10
CA THR A 107 -8.16 -21.85 17.57
C THR A 107 -9.32 -22.75 18.00
N THR A 108 -10.50 -22.56 17.39
CA THR A 108 -11.68 -23.40 17.64
C THR A 108 -11.41 -24.85 17.26
N TRP A 109 -10.67 -25.09 16.18
CA TRP A 109 -10.25 -26.43 15.79
C TRP A 109 -9.38 -27.10 16.86
N VAL A 110 -8.31 -26.43 17.32
CA VAL A 110 -7.40 -27.00 18.34
C VAL A 110 -8.11 -27.23 19.68
N VAL A 111 -8.99 -26.31 20.08
CA VAL A 111 -9.80 -26.46 21.30
C VAL A 111 -10.83 -27.58 21.14
N GLY A 112 -11.44 -27.70 19.96
CA GLY A 112 -12.41 -28.75 19.63
C GLY A 112 -11.77 -30.13 19.63
N GLU A 113 -10.57 -30.27 19.08
CA GLU A 113 -9.78 -31.51 19.13
C GLU A 113 -9.50 -31.92 20.58
N LYS A 114 -9.07 -30.98 21.41
CA LYS A 114 -8.86 -31.24 22.84
C LYS A 114 -10.17 -31.67 23.55
N ALA A 115 -11.28 -30.98 23.28
CA ALA A 115 -12.57 -31.33 23.86
C ALA A 115 -13.02 -32.73 23.42
N TRP A 116 -12.81 -33.09 22.16
CA TRP A 116 -13.13 -34.42 21.63
C TRP A 116 -12.35 -35.53 22.34
N TYR A 117 -11.03 -35.38 22.50
CA TYR A 117 -10.21 -36.36 23.22
C TYR A 117 -10.61 -36.51 24.69
N SER A 118 -10.96 -35.40 25.35
CA SER A 118 -11.28 -35.39 26.78
C SER A 118 -12.71 -35.84 27.10
N PHE A 119 -13.70 -35.50 26.28
CA PHE A 119 -15.12 -35.78 26.57
C PHE A 119 -15.66 -37.03 25.87
N VAL A 120 -15.09 -37.42 24.73
CA VAL A 120 -15.59 -38.54 23.92
C VAL A 120 -14.71 -39.78 24.06
N LEU A 121 -13.39 -39.60 23.99
CA LEU A 121 -12.44 -40.72 24.05
C LEU A 121 -11.94 -41.05 25.46
N ASP A 122 -12.24 -40.21 26.45
CA ASP A 122 -11.79 -40.32 27.86
C ASP A 122 -10.26 -40.55 27.96
N ARG A 123 -9.51 -39.92 27.05
CA ARG A 123 -8.05 -40.01 26.95
C ARG A 123 -7.41 -38.68 27.32
N PRO A 124 -6.18 -38.69 27.88
CA PRO A 124 -5.44 -37.47 28.14
C PRO A 124 -5.16 -36.74 26.82
N ALA A 125 -5.83 -35.60 26.62
CA ALA A 125 -5.62 -34.76 25.46
C ALA A 125 -4.27 -34.01 25.55
N PRO A 126 -3.54 -33.84 24.43
CA PRO A 126 -2.35 -32.99 24.39
C PRO A 126 -2.66 -31.56 24.88
N ARG A 127 -1.68 -30.87 25.47
CA ARG A 127 -1.89 -29.48 25.89
C ARG A 127 -2.03 -28.60 24.65
N VAL A 128 -2.97 -27.65 24.69
CA VAL A 128 -3.16 -26.67 23.60
C VAL A 128 -1.85 -25.90 23.32
N ALA A 129 -1.08 -25.61 24.36
CA ALA A 129 0.20 -24.92 24.28
C ALA A 129 1.33 -25.76 23.65
N ASP A 130 1.16 -27.08 23.51
CA ASP A 130 2.16 -27.93 22.83
C ASP A 130 1.93 -27.91 21.31
N SER A 131 0.80 -27.37 20.83
CA SER A 131 0.47 -27.27 19.42
C SER A 131 1.03 -25.98 18.80
N GLY A 132 1.93 -26.11 17.83
CA GLY A 132 2.42 -24.97 17.05
C GLY A 132 1.30 -24.20 16.33
N LEU A 133 0.21 -24.89 15.95
CA LEU A 133 -0.95 -24.27 15.32
C LEU A 133 -1.65 -23.26 16.22
N PHE A 134 -1.65 -23.48 17.54
CA PHE A 134 -2.26 -22.55 18.49
C PHE A 134 -1.55 -21.19 18.48
N PHE A 135 -0.21 -21.18 18.47
CA PHE A 135 0.55 -19.93 18.43
C PHE A 135 0.42 -19.19 17.09
N ILE A 136 0.34 -19.92 15.98
CA ILE A 136 0.07 -19.33 14.66
C ILE A 136 -1.32 -18.70 14.65
N ALA A 137 -2.33 -19.41 15.16
CA ALA A 137 -3.70 -18.91 15.25
C ALA A 137 -3.82 -17.67 16.15
N LEU A 138 -3.18 -17.70 17.32
CA LEU A 138 -3.12 -16.57 18.25
C LEU A 138 -2.46 -15.34 17.60
N THR A 139 -1.31 -15.53 16.95
CA THR A 139 -0.59 -14.46 16.26
C THR A 139 -1.42 -13.88 15.12
N ALA A 140 -2.09 -14.72 14.34
CA ALA A 140 -2.98 -14.29 13.27
C ALA A 140 -4.17 -13.46 13.79
N MET A 141 -4.75 -13.83 14.94
CA MET A 141 -5.81 -13.04 15.58
C MET A 141 -5.29 -11.68 16.06
N ILE A 142 -4.12 -11.63 16.70
CA ILE A 142 -3.50 -10.38 17.17
C ILE A 142 -3.22 -9.44 15.99
N ILE A 143 -2.59 -9.95 14.93
CA ILE A 143 -2.33 -9.19 13.69
C ILE A 143 -3.65 -8.75 13.06
N GLY A 144 -4.67 -9.60 13.05
CA GLY A 144 -6.00 -9.28 12.52
C GLY A 144 -6.63 -8.06 13.20
N VAL A 145 -6.61 -8.04 14.53
CA VAL A 145 -7.10 -6.89 15.33
C VAL A 145 -6.26 -5.64 15.09
N GLN A 146 -4.93 -5.76 15.03
CA GLN A 146 -4.03 -4.63 14.74
C GLN A 146 -4.29 -4.01 13.36
N LEU A 147 -4.49 -4.85 12.33
CA LEU A 147 -4.82 -4.36 11.00
C LEU A 147 -6.20 -3.69 10.98
N PHE A 148 -7.21 -4.29 11.62
CA PHE A 148 -8.55 -3.71 11.69
C PHE A 148 -8.54 -2.33 12.37
N THR A 149 -7.89 -2.23 13.52
CA THR A 149 -7.75 -0.97 14.27
C THR A 149 -6.97 0.07 13.48
N MET A 150 -5.88 -0.30 12.81
CA MET A 150 -5.12 0.58 11.92
C MET A 150 -5.99 1.12 10.78
N GLY A 151 -6.80 0.26 10.16
CA GLY A 151 -7.77 0.65 9.12
C GLY A 151 -8.80 1.67 9.62
N PHE A 152 -9.31 1.45 10.83
CA PHE A 152 -10.28 2.34 11.47
C PHE A 152 -9.66 3.71 11.80
N VAL A 153 -8.47 3.74 12.40
CA VAL A 153 -7.72 4.97 12.68
C VAL A 153 -7.43 5.73 11.40
N ALA A 154 -6.97 5.06 10.34
CA ALA A 154 -6.72 5.69 9.05
C ALA A 154 -7.98 6.33 8.44
N GLU A 155 -9.15 5.67 8.56
CA GLU A 155 -10.42 6.25 8.10
C GLU A 155 -10.83 7.47 8.93
N LEU A 156 -10.63 7.43 10.25
CA LEU A 156 -10.87 8.58 11.13
C LEU A 156 -9.98 9.77 10.74
N VAL A 157 -8.67 9.57 10.62
CA VAL A 157 -7.71 10.61 10.20
C VAL A 157 -8.13 11.23 8.86
N ARG A 158 -8.54 10.40 7.89
CA ARG A 158 -9.04 10.88 6.59
C ARG A 158 -10.32 11.70 6.71
N ARG A 159 -11.25 11.30 7.59
CA ARG A 159 -12.54 11.99 7.78
C ARG A 159 -12.36 13.38 8.37
N TYR A 160 -11.39 13.54 9.27
CA TYR A 160 -11.03 14.80 9.92
C TYR A 160 -10.01 15.64 9.14
N SER A 161 -9.45 15.13 8.04
CA SER A 161 -8.54 15.92 7.21
C SER A 161 -9.27 17.10 6.55
N PRO A 162 -8.78 18.35 6.72
CA PRO A 162 -9.38 19.54 6.11
C PRO A 162 -9.34 19.50 4.58
N GLU A 163 -8.44 18.69 4.01
CA GLU A 163 -8.28 18.56 2.55
C GLU A 163 -9.24 17.54 1.90
N ARG A 164 -10.11 16.89 2.68
CA ARG A 164 -10.98 15.78 2.21
C ARG A 164 -11.80 16.12 0.97
N ASN A 165 -12.24 17.37 0.84
CA ASN A 165 -13.10 17.86 -0.24
C ASN A 165 -12.41 18.89 -1.14
N VAL A 166 -11.08 18.99 -1.11
CA VAL A 166 -10.36 19.93 -1.99
C VAL A 166 -10.34 19.34 -3.40
N TYR A 167 -11.09 19.96 -4.30
CA TYR A 167 -11.06 19.67 -5.73
C TYR A 167 -10.17 20.68 -6.46
N ARG A 168 -9.49 20.21 -7.50
CA ARG A 168 -8.67 21.10 -8.35
C ARG A 168 -9.59 21.83 -9.31
N VAL A 169 -9.65 23.14 -9.16
CA VAL A 169 -10.43 24.03 -10.03
C VAL A 169 -9.55 24.51 -11.18
N LYS A 170 -9.94 24.18 -12.41
CA LYS A 170 -9.24 24.66 -13.61
C LYS A 170 -9.53 26.13 -13.87
N GLU A 171 -10.80 26.54 -13.73
CA GLU A 171 -11.28 27.88 -14.01
C GLU A 171 -12.48 28.18 -13.12
N ARG A 172 -12.56 29.42 -12.60
CA ARG A 172 -13.75 29.93 -11.91
C ARG A 172 -14.47 30.87 -12.86
N LEU A 173 -15.60 30.43 -13.38
CA LEU A 173 -16.51 31.29 -14.12
C LEU A 173 -17.25 32.11 -13.06
N GLY A 174 -16.96 33.40 -12.98
CA GLY A 174 -17.63 34.31 -12.05
C GLY A 174 -19.10 34.45 -12.43
N LEU A 175 -19.96 33.72 -11.72
CA LEU A 175 -21.41 33.95 -11.67
C LEU A 175 -21.73 34.68 -10.36
#